data_AF-A0A6A8MPN6-F1
#
_entry.id   AF-A0A6A8MPN6-F1
#
_cell.length_a   1.000
_cell.length_b   1.000
_cell.length_c   1.000
_cell.angle_alpha   90.00
_cell.angle_beta   90.00
_cell.angle_gamma   90.00
#
_symmetry.space_group_name_H-M   'P 1'
#
loop_
_entity.id
_entity.type
_entity.pdbx_description
1 polymer ?
#
loop_
_entity_poly.entity_id
_entity_poly.type
_entity_poly.pdbx_seq_one_letter_code
_entity_poly.pdbx_strand_id
1 'polypeptide(L)'
;MNELSPAAVWPISAALVISLDDHLGPPIDSYLNGTQTWLTPIEQPSGSEDLVLEWRLHPVAKFSLPVGIRHDDLWEAVIVRLNQNEEELIIGQESRVLTSLWDGLECFPAYGEDLEPTALSLIAVDLLKIAPSALGLVDHQRIGSRWEHAQGRESITRMLLDELQPTTAPPA
;
A
#
# COMPACT_ATOMS: atom_id res chain seq x y z
N MET A 1 14.49 16.08 -13.19
CA MET A 1 15.10 14.77 -12.90
C MET A 1 14.00 13.99 -12.22
N ASN A 2 13.63 12.83 -12.74
CA ASN A 2 12.69 11.97 -12.03
C ASN A 2 13.49 11.29 -10.92
N GLU A 3 13.09 11.52 -9.69
CA GLU A 3 13.73 10.96 -8.50
C GLU A 3 13.17 9.57 -8.29
N LEU A 4 14.03 8.56 -8.40
CA LEU A 4 13.67 7.19 -8.09
C LEU A 4 13.77 6.99 -6.59
N SER A 5 12.78 6.34 -5.99
CA SER A 5 12.80 6.02 -4.56
C SER A 5 12.54 4.53 -4.33
N PRO A 6 13.05 3.96 -3.23
CA PRO A 6 12.87 2.56 -2.92
C PRO A 6 11.42 2.26 -2.53
N ALA A 7 10.85 1.18 -3.06
CA ALA A 7 9.51 0.73 -2.73
C ALA A 7 9.45 -0.79 -2.57
N ALA A 8 8.70 -1.24 -1.55
CA ALA A 8 8.28 -2.62 -1.34
C ALA A 8 6.77 -2.72 -1.58
N VAL A 9 6.32 -3.76 -2.29
CA VAL A 9 4.92 -3.88 -2.73
C VAL A 9 4.35 -5.26 -2.46
N TRP A 10 3.12 -5.30 -1.95
CA TRP A 10 2.34 -6.51 -1.68
C TRP A 10 0.99 -6.44 -2.41
N PRO A 11 0.58 -7.48 -3.17
CA PRO A 11 -0.80 -7.65 -3.56
C PRO A 11 -1.71 -7.79 -2.33
N ILE A 12 -2.95 -7.33 -2.44
CA ILE A 12 -3.89 -7.42 -1.33
C ILE A 12 -4.18 -8.88 -0.94
N SER A 13 -4.28 -9.13 0.36
CA SER A 13 -4.81 -10.39 0.90
C SER A 13 -5.39 -10.13 2.29
N ALA A 14 -6.27 -11.02 2.76
CA ALA A 14 -6.80 -10.92 4.12
C ALA A 14 -5.68 -10.95 5.17
N ALA A 15 -4.69 -11.84 4.99
CA ALA A 15 -3.53 -11.93 5.87
C ALA A 15 -2.72 -10.63 5.94
N LEU A 16 -2.58 -9.93 4.81
CA LEU A 16 -1.91 -8.62 4.77
C LEU A 16 -2.69 -7.56 5.56
N VAL A 17 -4.01 -7.50 5.37
CA VAL A 17 -4.87 -6.52 6.07
C VAL A 17 -4.90 -6.76 7.58
N ILE A 18 -4.98 -8.03 8.00
CA ILE A 18 -4.90 -8.38 9.42
C ILE A 18 -3.52 -8.04 10.00
N SER A 19 -2.43 -8.34 9.28
CA SER A 19 -1.08 -7.98 9.72
C SER A 19 -0.89 -6.45 9.87
N LEU A 20 -1.45 -5.66 8.94
CA LEU A 20 -1.46 -4.21 9.07
C LEU A 20 -2.16 -3.76 10.36
N ASP A 21 -3.34 -4.31 10.65
CA ASP A 21 -4.10 -3.98 11.87
C ASP A 21 -3.36 -4.41 13.15
N ASP A 22 -2.80 -5.61 13.17
CA ASP A 22 -2.08 -6.17 14.32
C ASP A 22 -0.78 -5.44 14.64
N HIS A 23 -0.08 -4.91 13.62
CA HIS A 23 1.27 -4.38 13.77
C HIS A 23 1.38 -2.87 13.61
N LEU A 24 0.57 -2.25 12.76
CA LEU A 24 0.55 -0.80 12.54
C LEU A 24 -0.69 -0.13 13.14
N GLY A 25 -1.73 -0.89 13.45
CA GLY A 25 -3.02 -0.37 13.92
C GLY A 25 -3.84 0.28 12.79
N PRO A 26 -4.86 1.09 13.13
CA PRO A 26 -5.67 1.77 12.14
C PRO A 26 -4.86 2.82 11.35
N PRO A 27 -5.24 3.11 10.10
CA PRO A 27 -4.59 4.13 9.29
C PRO A 27 -4.69 5.50 9.96
N ILE A 28 -3.64 6.30 9.80
CA ILE A 28 -3.62 7.69 10.29
C ILE A 28 -4.44 8.62 9.39
N ASP A 29 -4.68 8.21 8.15
CA ASP A 29 -5.49 8.95 7.17
C ASP A 29 -6.17 8.00 6.19
N SER A 30 -7.38 8.38 5.78
CA SER A 30 -8.25 7.63 4.88
C SER A 30 -8.78 8.59 3.83
N TYR A 31 -8.42 8.38 2.57
CA TYR A 31 -8.78 9.30 1.49
C TYR A 31 -10.12 8.93 0.85
N LEU A 32 -10.82 9.93 0.31
CA LEU A 32 -12.06 9.74 -0.45
C LEU A 32 -11.91 8.82 -1.67
N ASN A 33 -10.69 8.71 -2.22
CA ASN A 33 -10.39 7.81 -3.33
C ASN A 33 -10.20 6.35 -2.88
N GLY A 34 -10.26 6.05 -1.58
CA GLY A 34 -10.11 4.71 -0.99
C GLY A 34 -8.72 4.39 -0.44
N THR A 35 -7.72 5.26 -0.66
CA THR A 35 -6.37 5.08 -0.12
C THR A 35 -6.36 5.14 1.40
N GLN A 36 -5.60 4.25 2.04
CA GLN A 36 -5.34 4.27 3.48
C GLN A 36 -3.85 4.48 3.72
N THR A 37 -3.48 5.30 4.70
CA THR A 37 -2.08 5.69 4.93
C THR A 37 -1.65 5.47 6.38
N TRP A 38 -0.40 5.04 6.56
CA TRP A 38 0.30 4.98 7.85
C TRP A 38 1.67 5.64 7.74
N LEU A 39 2.17 6.17 8.86
CA LEU A 39 3.56 6.60 9.01
C LEU A 39 4.18 5.86 10.21
N THR A 40 5.32 5.23 9.99
CA THR A 40 6.04 4.49 11.03
C THR A 40 7.44 5.07 11.19
N PRO A 41 7.71 5.80 12.29
CA PRO A 41 9.07 6.20 12.64
C PRO A 41 9.91 4.98 12.99
N ILE A 42 11.12 4.93 12.45
CA ILE A 42 12.12 3.88 12.66
C ILE A 42 13.32 4.53 13.35
N GLU A 43 13.45 4.26 14.65
CA GLU A 43 14.56 4.76 15.46
C GLU A 43 15.90 4.39 14.80
N GLN A 44 16.70 5.42 14.53
CA GLN A 44 18.04 5.24 14.00
C GLN A 44 19.09 5.26 15.13
N PRO A 45 20.27 4.62 14.93
CA PRO A 45 21.37 4.74 15.87
C PRO A 45 21.70 6.19 16.19
N SER A 46 22.11 6.44 17.44
CA SER A 46 22.20 7.77 18.06
C SER A 46 22.91 8.81 17.17
N GLY A 47 22.20 9.91 16.86
CA GLY A 47 22.72 11.07 16.13
C GLY A 47 22.22 11.24 14.69
N SER A 48 21.45 10.29 14.16
CA SER A 48 20.76 10.42 12.87
C SER A 48 19.30 10.85 13.09
N GLU A 49 18.70 11.52 12.11
CA GLU A 49 17.25 11.73 12.11
C GLU A 49 16.53 10.39 11.96
N ASP A 50 15.36 10.24 12.58
CA ASP A 50 14.56 9.03 12.46
C ASP A 50 14.10 8.86 11.01
N LEU A 51 14.30 7.65 10.47
CA LEU A 51 13.72 7.26 9.19
C LEU A 51 12.21 7.14 9.37
N VAL A 52 11.40 7.69 8.47
CA VAL A 52 9.96 7.47 8.49
C VAL A 52 9.55 6.64 7.29
N LEU A 53 8.93 5.49 7.53
CA LEU A 53 8.30 4.71 6.47
C LEU A 53 6.86 5.16 6.29
N GLU A 54 6.49 5.50 5.07
CA GLU A 54 5.11 5.68 4.65
C GLU A 54 4.57 4.39 4.05
N TRP A 55 3.35 4.03 4.47
CA TRP A 55 2.62 2.90 3.95
C TRP A 55 1.37 3.41 3.26
N ARG A 56 1.13 2.97 2.02
CA ARG A 56 -0.07 3.30 1.26
C ARG A 56 -0.77 2.05 0.80
N LEU A 57 -1.98 1.83 1.30
CA LEU A 57 -2.88 0.82 0.77
C LEU A 57 -3.65 1.42 -0.39
N HIS A 58 -3.37 0.94 -1.59
CA HIS A 58 -3.92 1.49 -2.82
C HIS A 58 -5.27 0.86 -3.16
N PRO A 59 -6.28 1.67 -3.49
CA PRO A 59 -7.60 1.21 -3.86
C PRO A 59 -7.60 0.63 -5.28
N VAL A 60 -8.65 -0.13 -5.61
CA VAL A 60 -8.86 -0.61 -6.98
C VAL A 60 -9.03 0.54 -7.98
N ALA A 61 -8.73 0.28 -9.25
CA ALA A 61 -9.07 1.20 -10.33
C ALA A 61 -10.58 1.54 -10.32
N LYS A 62 -10.92 2.82 -10.47
CA LYS A 62 -12.28 3.36 -10.38
C LYS A 62 -12.98 3.06 -9.05
N PHE A 63 -12.22 3.05 -7.96
CA PHE A 63 -12.76 2.85 -6.62
C PHE A 63 -14.02 3.67 -6.36
N SER A 64 -14.99 3.01 -5.72
CA SER A 64 -16.21 3.61 -5.21
C SER A 64 -16.36 3.19 -3.76
N LEU A 65 -16.54 4.17 -2.87
CA LEU A 65 -16.84 3.90 -1.47
C LEU A 65 -18.16 3.11 -1.36
N PRO A 66 -18.23 2.04 -0.55
CA PRO A 66 -19.47 1.31 -0.31
C PRO A 66 -20.58 2.23 0.24
N VAL A 67 -21.80 2.07 -0.27
CA VAL A 67 -22.96 2.87 0.14
C VAL A 67 -23.22 2.71 1.64
N GLY A 68 -23.38 3.85 2.32
CA GLY A 68 -23.72 3.89 3.75
C GLY A 68 -22.52 3.79 4.69
N ILE A 69 -21.30 3.78 4.16
CA ILE A 69 -20.06 3.88 4.94
C ILE A 69 -19.36 5.19 4.61
N ARG A 70 -18.71 5.79 5.62
CA ARG A 70 -17.82 6.93 5.42
C ARG A 70 -16.40 6.43 5.16
N HIS A 71 -15.55 7.24 4.53
CA HIS A 71 -14.20 6.80 4.16
C HIS A 71 -13.32 6.49 5.38
N ASP A 72 -13.51 7.24 6.47
CA ASP A 72 -12.90 7.05 7.79
C ASP A 72 -13.35 5.76 8.49
N ASP A 73 -14.56 5.27 8.20
CA ASP A 73 -15.11 4.04 8.80
C ASP A 73 -14.78 2.77 8.00
N LEU A 74 -14.23 2.90 6.77
CA LEU A 74 -14.04 1.78 5.86
C LEU A 74 -13.08 0.72 6.41
N TRP A 75 -11.97 1.15 7.02
CA TRP A 75 -10.96 0.24 7.58
C TRP A 75 -11.57 -0.65 8.66
N GLU A 76 -12.18 -0.04 9.67
CA GLU A 76 -12.82 -0.75 10.79
C GLU A 76 -13.90 -1.71 10.30
N ALA A 77 -14.74 -1.28 9.35
CA ALA A 77 -15.78 -2.11 8.79
C ALA A 77 -15.22 -3.37 8.07
N VAL A 78 -14.07 -3.27 7.41
CA VAL A 78 -13.40 -4.42 6.79
C VAL A 78 -12.79 -5.34 7.86
N ILE A 79 -12.07 -4.80 8.84
CA ILE A 79 -11.41 -5.58 9.89
C ILE A 79 -12.41 -6.44 10.68
N VAL A 80 -13.57 -5.88 11.04
CA VAL A 80 -14.63 -6.64 11.73
C VAL A 80 -15.03 -7.90 10.96
N ARG A 81 -15.16 -7.78 9.62
CA ARG A 81 -15.57 -8.90 8.75
C ARG A 81 -14.46 -9.91 8.53
N LEU A 82 -13.22 -9.45 8.31
CA LEU A 82 -12.09 -10.34 8.15
C LEU A 82 -11.80 -11.16 9.42
N ASN A 83 -11.97 -10.56 10.61
CA ASN A 83 -11.84 -11.28 11.89
C ASN A 83 -12.93 -12.34 12.11
N GLN A 84 -14.03 -12.28 11.36
CA GLN A 84 -15.07 -13.30 11.33
C GLN A 84 -14.77 -14.41 10.29
N ASN A 85 -13.62 -14.34 9.60
CA ASN A 85 -13.24 -15.19 8.48
C ASN A 85 -14.28 -15.18 7.33
N GLU A 86 -14.90 -14.03 7.08
CA GLU A 86 -15.85 -13.85 5.98
C GLU A 86 -15.09 -13.50 4.68
N GLU A 87 -15.31 -14.28 3.60
CA GLU A 87 -14.81 -13.94 2.27
C GLU A 87 -15.62 -12.81 1.61
N GLU A 88 -16.93 -12.78 1.91
CA GLU A 88 -17.87 -11.78 1.47
C GLU A 88 -18.09 -10.76 2.60
N LEU A 89 -17.67 -9.52 2.37
CA LEU A 89 -17.66 -8.45 3.37
C LEU A 89 -18.93 -7.62 3.22
N ILE A 90 -19.85 -7.75 4.18
CA ILE A 90 -21.03 -6.89 4.26
C ILE A 90 -20.63 -5.56 4.91
N ILE A 91 -20.45 -4.53 4.07
CA ILE A 91 -19.94 -3.21 4.45
C ILE A 91 -20.96 -2.15 4.04
N GLY A 92 -21.49 -1.42 5.03
CA GLY A 92 -22.60 -0.50 4.81
C GLY A 92 -23.84 -1.23 4.30
N GLN A 93 -24.27 -0.93 3.09
CA GLN A 93 -25.43 -1.52 2.41
C GLN A 93 -25.03 -2.46 1.26
N GLU A 94 -23.74 -2.74 1.10
CA GLU A 94 -23.22 -3.52 -0.02
C GLU A 94 -22.51 -4.79 0.46
N SER A 95 -22.49 -5.78 -0.42
CA SER A 95 -21.58 -6.91 -0.35
C SER A 95 -20.38 -6.63 -1.25
N ARG A 96 -19.18 -6.80 -0.71
CA ARG A 96 -17.91 -6.64 -1.41
C ARG A 96 -16.97 -7.80 -1.12
N VAL A 97 -16.04 -8.05 -2.01
CA VAL A 97 -14.85 -8.87 -1.70
C VAL A 97 -13.66 -7.95 -1.47
N LEU A 98 -12.68 -8.39 -0.70
CA LEU A 98 -11.51 -7.57 -0.37
C LEU A 98 -10.81 -6.99 -1.61
N THR A 99 -10.62 -7.81 -2.63
CA THR A 99 -10.01 -7.45 -3.92
C THR A 99 -10.85 -6.49 -4.78
N SER A 100 -12.06 -6.14 -4.34
CA SER A 100 -12.88 -5.10 -4.96
C SER A 100 -12.75 -3.73 -4.28
N LEU A 101 -12.00 -3.67 -3.17
CA LEU A 101 -11.75 -2.45 -2.39
C LEU A 101 -10.32 -1.96 -2.62
N TRP A 102 -9.34 -2.84 -2.42
CA TRP A 102 -7.92 -2.53 -2.54
C TRP A 102 -7.21 -3.48 -3.50
N ASP A 103 -6.19 -2.97 -4.17
CA ASP A 103 -5.33 -3.77 -5.06
C ASP A 103 -4.07 -4.25 -4.33
N GLY A 104 -3.49 -3.43 -3.45
CA GLY A 104 -2.31 -3.80 -2.70
C GLY A 104 -1.66 -2.68 -1.91
N LEU A 105 -0.70 -3.05 -1.08
CA LEU A 105 0.06 -2.18 -0.19
C LEU A 105 1.40 -1.82 -0.81
N GLU A 106 1.82 -0.59 -0.59
CA GLU A 106 3.16 -0.08 -0.85
C GLU A 106 3.80 0.44 0.44
N CYS A 107 5.10 0.26 0.60
CA CYS A 107 5.92 0.86 1.65
C CYS A 107 7.14 1.55 1.02
N PHE A 108 7.45 2.78 1.46
CA PHE A 108 8.58 3.57 0.96
C PHE A 108 9.01 4.63 2.01
N PRO A 109 10.23 5.20 1.94
CA PRO A 109 10.64 6.31 2.79
C PRO A 109 9.81 7.57 2.52
N ALA A 110 9.27 8.18 3.57
CA ALA A 110 8.32 9.28 3.46
C ALA A 110 8.95 10.58 2.93
N TYR A 111 10.25 10.79 3.14
CA TYR A 111 10.92 12.06 2.87
C TYR A 111 12.09 11.92 1.88
N GLY A 112 12.11 10.85 1.10
CA GLY A 112 13.15 10.62 0.09
C GLY A 112 14.50 10.26 0.70
N GLU A 113 14.51 9.69 1.90
CA GLU A 113 15.72 9.21 2.55
C GLU A 113 16.44 8.18 1.66
N ASP A 114 17.77 8.29 1.59
CA ASP A 114 18.61 7.36 0.84
C ASP A 114 18.63 6.00 1.53
N LEU A 115 17.73 5.11 1.11
CA LEU A 115 17.55 3.79 1.66
C LEU A 115 17.63 2.74 0.55
N GLU A 116 18.53 1.78 0.70
CA GLU A 116 18.61 0.67 -0.24
C GLU A 116 17.31 -0.16 -0.20
N PRO A 117 16.76 -0.60 -1.35
CA PRO A 117 15.55 -1.41 -1.36
C PRO A 117 15.65 -2.65 -0.46
N THR A 118 16.81 -3.33 -0.42
CA THR A 118 17.00 -4.47 0.48
C THR A 118 16.86 -4.10 1.96
N ALA A 119 17.38 -2.93 2.37
CA ALA A 119 17.24 -2.46 3.74
C ALA A 119 15.77 -2.10 4.06
N LEU A 120 15.07 -1.43 3.14
CA LEU A 120 13.63 -1.18 3.25
C LEU A 120 12.85 -2.48 3.47
N SER A 121 13.12 -3.51 2.65
CA SER A 121 12.41 -4.79 2.78
C SER A 121 12.68 -5.48 4.11
N LEU A 122 13.89 -5.38 4.68
CA LEU A 122 14.19 -6.00 5.98
C LEU A 122 13.38 -5.33 7.10
N ILE A 123 13.33 -4.00 7.10
CA ILE A 123 12.56 -3.24 8.10
C ILE A 123 11.06 -3.53 7.93
N ALA A 124 10.56 -3.47 6.69
CA ALA A 124 9.14 -3.70 6.42
C ALA A 124 8.69 -5.12 6.77
N VAL A 125 9.53 -6.13 6.53
CA VAL A 125 9.26 -7.52 6.93
C VAL A 125 9.32 -7.68 8.44
N ASP A 126 10.22 -6.98 9.13
CA ASP A 126 10.21 -7.02 10.60
C ASP A 126 8.95 -6.37 11.16
N LEU A 127 8.39 -5.35 10.53
CA LEU A 127 7.14 -4.73 10.99
C LEU A 127 5.92 -5.59 10.66
N LEU A 128 5.72 -5.95 9.39
CA LEU A 128 4.51 -6.65 8.94
C LEU A 128 4.58 -8.18 9.04
N LYS A 129 5.75 -8.75 9.27
CA LYS A 129 5.96 -10.21 9.31
C LYS A 129 5.57 -10.92 8.00
N ILE A 130 5.41 -10.18 6.89
CA ILE A 130 5.08 -10.69 5.55
C ILE A 130 6.06 -10.12 4.53
N ALA A 131 6.70 -11.00 3.74
CA ALA A 131 7.60 -10.61 2.65
C ALA A 131 6.87 -9.88 1.50
N PRO A 132 7.44 -8.79 0.95
CA PRO A 132 6.89 -8.15 -0.24
C PRO A 132 7.00 -9.08 -1.45
N SER A 133 6.07 -8.91 -2.39
CA SER A 133 6.11 -9.63 -3.67
C SER A 133 7.03 -8.97 -4.69
N ALA A 134 7.28 -7.67 -4.54
CA ALA A 134 8.21 -6.92 -5.38
C ALA A 134 8.95 -5.87 -4.57
N LEU A 135 10.18 -5.58 -4.98
CA LEU A 135 11.10 -4.68 -4.29
C LEU A 135 12.05 -4.04 -5.29
N GLY A 136 12.27 -2.73 -5.20
CA GLY A 136 13.21 -2.03 -6.07
C GLY A 136 13.05 -0.52 -6.01
N LEU A 137 13.50 0.14 -7.07
CA LEU A 137 13.37 1.59 -7.24
C LEU A 137 12.20 1.90 -8.17
N VAL A 138 11.37 2.89 -7.82
CA VAL A 138 10.19 3.29 -8.59
C VAL A 138 10.18 4.79 -8.86
N ASP A 139 9.52 5.19 -9.95
CA ASP A 139 9.28 6.59 -10.31
C ASP A 139 7.87 6.99 -9.88
N HIS A 140 7.71 7.37 -8.61
CA HIS A 140 6.42 7.79 -8.04
C HIS A 140 5.81 8.97 -8.79
N GLN A 141 6.62 9.91 -9.27
CA GLN A 141 6.12 11.07 -9.99
C GLN A 141 5.46 10.67 -11.31
N ARG A 142 6.10 9.77 -12.07
CA ARG A 142 5.55 9.25 -13.33
C ARG A 142 4.30 8.41 -13.08
N ILE A 143 4.30 7.56 -12.05
CA ILE A 143 3.13 6.73 -11.68
C ILE A 143 1.96 7.61 -11.26
N GLY A 144 2.18 8.57 -10.36
CA GLY A 144 1.17 9.52 -9.91
C GLY A 144 0.59 10.34 -11.06
N SER A 145 1.45 10.91 -11.91
CA SER A 145 1.04 11.68 -13.09
C SER A 145 0.19 10.84 -14.05
N ARG A 146 0.55 9.57 -14.26
CA ARG A 146 -0.22 8.64 -15.09
C ARG A 146 -1.58 8.33 -14.47
N TRP A 147 -1.63 8.07 -13.16
CA TRP A 147 -2.88 7.81 -12.44
C TRP A 147 -3.84 9.01 -12.50
N GLU A 148 -3.32 10.22 -12.30
CA GLU A 148 -4.07 11.47 -12.42
C GLU A 148 -4.62 11.68 -13.83
N HIS A 149 -3.77 11.50 -14.85
CA HIS A 149 -4.18 11.59 -16.25
C HIS A 149 -5.23 10.54 -16.62
N ALA A 150 -5.10 9.34 -16.08
CA ALA A 150 -6.08 8.26 -16.23
C ALA A 150 -7.36 8.52 -15.42
N GLN A 151 -7.41 9.54 -14.55
CA GLN A 151 -8.53 9.83 -13.65
C GLN A 151 -8.89 8.63 -12.77
N GLY A 152 -7.86 7.99 -12.19
CA GLY A 152 -8.02 6.83 -11.32
C GLY A 152 -8.51 5.55 -12.00
N ARG A 153 -8.51 5.50 -13.34
CA ARG A 153 -8.93 4.31 -14.10
C ARG A 153 -7.86 3.23 -14.21
N GLU A 154 -6.69 3.47 -13.64
CA GLU A 154 -5.56 2.53 -13.62
C GLU A 154 -5.16 2.24 -12.17
N SER A 155 -4.69 1.01 -11.93
CA SER A 155 -4.24 0.56 -10.61
C SER A 155 -2.82 1.03 -10.33
N ILE A 156 -2.60 1.74 -9.22
CA ILE A 156 -1.27 2.15 -8.77
C ILE A 156 -0.43 0.91 -8.45
N THR A 157 -0.98 -0.03 -7.67
CA THR A 157 -0.31 -1.30 -7.36
C THR A 157 0.15 -2.03 -8.61
N ARG A 158 -0.69 -2.09 -9.65
CA ARG A 158 -0.28 -2.75 -10.90
C ARG A 158 0.87 -2.02 -11.58
N MET A 159 0.82 -0.70 -11.67
CA MET A 159 1.90 0.09 -12.26
C MET A 159 3.22 -0.05 -11.49
N LEU A 160 3.16 -0.11 -10.16
CA LEU A 160 4.32 -0.37 -9.32
C LEU A 160 4.90 -1.76 -9.58
N LEU A 161 4.06 -2.80 -9.56
CA LEU A 161 4.49 -4.17 -9.84
C LEU A 161 5.09 -4.31 -11.24
N ASP A 162 4.52 -3.66 -12.25
CA ASP A 162 5.04 -3.69 -13.62
C ASP A 162 6.42 -2.99 -13.73
N GLU A 163 6.66 -1.91 -12.98
CA GLU A 163 7.96 -1.23 -12.94
C GLU A 163 9.01 -2.05 -12.15
N LEU A 164 8.59 -2.70 -11.08
CA LEU A 164 9.45 -3.51 -10.22
C LEU A 164 9.75 -4.91 -10.78
N GLN A 165 9.10 -5.32 -11.87
CA GLN A 165 9.45 -6.57 -12.53
C GLN A 165 10.85 -6.48 -13.16
N PRO A 166 11.66 -7.56 -13.11
CA PRO A 166 12.92 -7.60 -13.82
C PRO A 166 12.64 -7.30 -15.30
N THR A 167 13.27 -6.26 -15.84
CA THR A 167 13.20 -5.98 -17.28
C THR A 167 13.72 -7.24 -17.99
N THR A 168 12.81 -8.03 -18.55
CA THR A 168 13.20 -9.08 -19.48
C THR A 168 13.73 -8.37 -20.71
N ALA A 169 15.06 -8.23 -20.80
CA ALA A 169 15.68 -7.88 -22.06
C ALA A 169 15.19 -8.90 -23.10
N PRO A 170 14.73 -8.46 -24.28
CA PRO A 170 14.39 -9.40 -25.34
C PRO A 170 15.65 -10.24 -25.65
N PRO A 171 15.51 -11.54 -25.96
CA PRO A 171 16.64 -12.34 -26.39
C PRO A 171 17.27 -11.66 -27.62
N ALA A 172 18.59 -11.53 -27.58
CA ALA A 172 19.41 -10.95 -28.64
C ALA A 172 19.23 -11.67 -29.99
#